data_AF-A0A967W3I9-F1
#
_entry.id   AF-A0A967W3I9-F1
#
_cell.length_a   1.000
_cell.length_b   1.000
_cell.length_c   1.000
_cell.angle_alpha   90.00
_cell.angle_beta   90.00
_cell.angle_gamma   90.00
#
_symmetry.space_group_name_H-M   'P 1'
#
loop_
_entity.id
_entity.type
_entity.pdbx_description
1 polymer ?
#
loop_
_entity_poly.entity_id
_entity_poly.type
_entity_poly.pdbx_seq_one_letter_code
_entity_poly.pdbx_strand_id
1 'polypeptide(L)'
;MSDIQNDEDISTLVHSFYAKVEEDERLGPIFNEVANVDWDEHLPKMVDFWSKMIFRTKRYKGSPFREHLPLPIERDDFGRWVGLFTDT
;
A
#
# COMPACT_ATOMS: atom_id res chain seq x y z
N MET A 1 4.01 -19.50 -6.31
CA MET A 1 4.59 -18.20 -6.65
C MET A 1 6.10 -18.28 -6.46
N SER A 2 6.85 -17.64 -7.36
CA SER A 2 8.27 -17.36 -7.13
C SER A 2 8.40 -16.28 -6.06
N ASP A 3 9.51 -16.29 -5.34
CA ASP A 3 9.85 -15.24 -4.37
C ASP A 3 10.13 -13.90 -5.08
N ILE A 4 10.05 -12.79 -4.35
CA ILE A 4 10.31 -11.44 -4.86
C ILE A 4 11.82 -11.25 -5.09
N GLN A 5 12.23 -10.92 -6.32
CA GLN A 5 13.64 -10.84 -6.70
C GLN A 5 14.10 -9.43 -7.06
N ASN A 6 13.19 -8.59 -7.54
CA ASN A 6 13.53 -7.24 -8.01
C ASN A 6 12.37 -6.25 -7.84
N ASP A 7 12.59 -5.00 -8.25
CA ASP A 7 11.61 -3.92 -8.12
C ASP A 7 10.41 -4.07 -9.10
N GLU A 8 10.54 -4.82 -10.19
CA GLU A 8 9.43 -5.13 -11.11
C GLU A 8 8.43 -6.09 -10.45
N ASP A 9 8.93 -7.07 -9.69
CA ASP A 9 8.09 -7.96 -8.88
C ASP A 9 7.33 -7.16 -7.81
N ILE A 10 8.02 -6.22 -7.13
CA ILE A 10 7.39 -5.33 -6.15
C ILE A 10 6.33 -4.46 -6.81
N SER A 11 6.61 -3.89 -7.99
CA SER A 11 5.66 -3.08 -8.73
C SER A 11 4.39 -3.87 -9.05
N THR A 12 4.55 -5.10 -9.57
CA THR A 12 3.42 -5.98 -9.88
C THR A 12 2.59 -6.28 -8.63
N LEU A 13 3.23 -6.61 -7.51
CA LEU A 13 2.54 -6.85 -6.23
C LEU A 13 1.79 -5.61 -5.75
N VAL A 14 2.45 -4.45 -5.71
CA VAL A 14 1.87 -3.19 -5.22
C VAL A 14 0.67 -2.78 -6.06
N HIS A 15 0.81 -2.77 -7.39
CA HIS A 15 -0.29 -2.40 -8.28
C HIS A 15 -1.47 -3.39 -8.17
N SER A 16 -1.20 -4.70 -8.14
CA SER A 16 -2.26 -5.71 -8.01
C SER A 16 -2.98 -5.62 -6.66
N PHE A 17 -2.24 -5.35 -5.60
CA PHE A 17 -2.78 -5.19 -4.26
C PHE A 17 -3.64 -3.94 -4.14
N TYR A 18 -3.13 -2.78 -4.58
CA TYR A 18 -3.86 -1.52 -4.43
C TYR A 18 -5.06 -1.40 -5.37
N ALA A 19 -5.07 -2.11 -6.51
CA ALA A 19 -6.30 -2.25 -7.31
C ALA A 19 -7.44 -2.89 -6.49
N LYS A 20 -7.13 -3.91 -5.67
CA LYS A 20 -8.13 -4.51 -4.76
C LYS A 20 -8.52 -3.57 -3.63
N VAL A 21 -7.57 -2.79 -3.09
CA VAL A 21 -7.85 -1.81 -2.02
C VAL A 21 -8.75 -0.69 -2.52
N GLU A 22 -8.56 -0.22 -3.75
CA GLU A 22 -9.37 0.84 -4.36
C GLU A 22 -10.83 0.39 -4.55
N GLU A 23 -11.04 -0.87 -4.96
CA GLU A 23 -12.37 -1.48 -5.15
C GLU A 23 -13.04 -1.92 -3.84
N ASP A 24 -12.30 -1.97 -2.74
CA ASP A 24 -12.78 -2.45 -1.45
C ASP A 24 -13.80 -1.48 -0.82
N GLU A 25 -15.00 -1.97 -0.51
CA GLU A 25 -16.11 -1.13 -0.02
C GLU A 25 -15.83 -0.34 1.28
N ARG A 26 -14.84 -0.77 2.08
CA ARG A 26 -14.47 -0.13 3.35
C ARG A 26 -13.21 0.71 3.22
N LEU A 27 -12.18 0.18 2.57
CA LEU A 27 -10.88 0.83 2.43
C LEU A 27 -10.88 1.85 1.29
N GLY A 28 -11.53 1.55 0.16
CA GLY A 28 -11.63 2.43 -1.01
C GLY A 28 -12.04 3.87 -0.64
N PRO A 29 -13.15 4.09 0.11
CA PRO A 29 -13.53 5.43 0.56
C PRO A 29 -12.50 6.12 1.46
N ILE A 30 -11.73 5.37 2.28
CA ILE A 30 -10.66 5.96 3.10
C ILE A 30 -9.56 6.52 2.20
N PHE A 31 -9.16 5.79 1.15
CA PHE A 31 -8.13 6.24 0.21
C PHE A 31 -8.65 7.37 -0.70
N ASN A 32 -9.82 7.19 -1.30
CA ASN A 32 -10.34 8.08 -2.35
C ASN A 32 -11.03 9.33 -1.80
N GLU A 33 -11.81 9.22 -0.73
CA GLU A 33 -12.65 10.33 -0.26
C GLU A 33 -12.05 11.04 0.95
N VAL A 34 -11.47 10.27 1.88
CA VAL A 34 -10.95 10.84 3.14
C VAL A 34 -9.51 11.31 2.99
N ALA A 35 -8.62 10.44 2.55
CA ALA A 35 -7.22 10.76 2.31
C ALA A 35 -7.02 11.51 0.99
N ASN A 36 -7.99 11.41 0.06
CA ASN A 36 -7.96 12.00 -1.28
C ASN A 36 -6.62 11.74 -1.98
N VAL A 37 -6.27 10.46 -2.03
CA VAL A 37 -4.99 9.98 -2.56
C VAL A 37 -4.93 10.22 -4.07
N ASP A 38 -3.84 10.83 -4.51
CA ASP A 38 -3.42 10.77 -5.90
C ASP A 38 -2.72 9.43 -6.14
N TRP A 39 -3.36 8.55 -6.91
CA TRP A 39 -2.85 7.19 -7.18
C TRP A 39 -1.56 7.19 -8.01
N ASP A 40 -1.40 8.14 -8.93
CA ASP A 40 -0.20 8.26 -9.76
C ASP A 40 1.02 8.65 -8.91
N GLU A 41 0.81 9.42 -7.83
CA GLU A 41 1.86 9.74 -6.86
C GLU A 41 2.03 8.64 -5.78
N HIS A 42 0.94 7.99 -5.38
CA HIS A 42 0.93 7.04 -4.27
C HIS A 42 1.61 5.71 -4.62
N LEU A 43 1.30 5.14 -5.78
CA LEU A 43 1.79 3.80 -6.15
C LEU A 43 3.33 3.76 -6.25
N PRO A 44 4.01 4.72 -6.90
CA PRO A 44 5.49 4.75 -6.89
C PRO A 44 6.08 4.86 -5.47
N LYS A 45 5.43 5.63 -4.58
CA LYS A 45 5.86 5.76 -3.18
C LYS A 45 5.72 4.43 -2.42
N MET A 46 4.71 3.61 -2.73
CA MET A 46 4.53 2.29 -2.14
C MET A 46 5.53 1.26 -2.68
N VAL A 47 5.89 1.32 -3.96
CA VAL A 47 6.99 0.53 -4.52
C VAL A 47 8.30 0.86 -3.80
N ASP A 48 8.59 2.15 -3.59
CA ASP A 48 9.77 2.58 -2.84
C ASP A 48 9.75 2.16 -1.38
N PHE A 49 8.57 2.16 -0.74
CA PHE A 49 8.40 1.67 0.63
C PHE A 49 8.77 0.18 0.72
N TRP A 50 8.20 -0.66 -0.14
CA TRP A 50 8.46 -2.09 -0.13
C TRP A 50 9.88 -2.45 -0.56
N SER A 51 10.45 -1.74 -1.54
CA SER A 51 11.85 -1.91 -1.91
C SER A 51 12.80 -1.58 -0.76
N LYS A 52 12.48 -0.58 0.06
CA LYS A 52 13.22 -0.31 1.30
C LYS A 52 13.06 -1.46 2.30
N MET A 53 11.88 -2.04 2.45
CA MET A 53 11.64 -3.12 3.41
C MET A 53 12.35 -4.42 3.02
N ILE A 54 12.28 -4.80 1.74
CA ILE A 54 12.80 -6.08 1.23
C ILE A 54 14.28 -5.96 0.87
N PHE A 55 14.64 -4.93 0.10
CA PHE A 55 16.00 -4.77 -0.46
C PHE A 55 16.83 -3.71 0.26
N ARG A 56 16.32 -3.09 1.34
CA ARG A 56 17.04 -2.08 2.15
C ARG A 56 17.50 -0.86 1.35
N THR A 57 16.77 -0.51 0.28
CA THR A 57 17.02 0.71 -0.48
C THR A 57 16.73 1.96 0.36
N LYS A 58 17.22 3.12 -0.07
CA LYS A 58 17.05 4.41 0.63
C LYS A 58 16.02 5.33 -0.04
N ARG A 59 15.17 4.80 -0.92
CA ARG A 59 14.26 5.60 -1.75
C ARG A 59 13.06 6.14 -0.97
N TYR A 60 12.48 5.33 -0.09
CA TYR A 60 11.42 5.80 0.81
C TYR A 60 11.94 6.52 2.06
N LYS A 61 11.54 7.80 2.20
CA LYS A 61 11.92 8.70 3.31
C LYS A 61 10.74 9.13 4.19
N GLY A 62 9.54 8.66 3.92
CA GLY A 62 8.33 9.01 4.68
C GLY A 62 8.28 8.39 6.07
N SER A 63 7.32 8.86 6.88
CA SER A 63 6.95 8.26 8.16
C SER A 63 5.54 7.68 8.04
N PRO A 64 5.37 6.36 7.81
CA PRO A 64 4.05 5.77 7.58
C PRO A 64 3.09 6.13 8.70
N PHE A 65 3.47 5.90 9.96
CA PHE A 65 2.58 6.15 11.11
C PHE A 65 2.01 7.58 11.14
N ARG A 66 2.82 8.58 10.76
CA ARG A 66 2.37 9.98 10.74
C ARG A 66 1.25 10.22 9.73
N GLU A 67 1.31 9.55 8.58
CA GLU A 67 0.29 9.68 7.52
C GLU A 67 -1.02 8.96 7.88
N HIS A 68 -0.95 7.88 8.67
CA HIS A 68 -2.14 7.09 9.03
C HIS A 68 -2.85 7.59 10.29
N LEU A 69 -2.13 8.28 11.19
CA LEU A 69 -2.68 8.78 12.46
C LEU A 69 -3.96 9.65 12.34
N PRO A 70 -4.10 10.56 11.36
CA PRO A 70 -5.30 11.39 11.25
C PRO A 70 -6.47 10.69 10.55
N LEU A 71 -6.27 9.49 10.01
CA LEU A 71 -7.30 8.79 9.24
C LEU A 71 -8.27 8.03 10.16
N PRO A 72 -9.54 7.88 9.77
CA PRO A 72 -10.56 7.13 10.52
C PRO A 72 -10.39 5.62 10.33
N ILE A 73 -9.20 5.11 10.65
CA ILE A 73 -8.81 3.70 10.54
C ILE A 73 -9.07 3.01 11.88
N GLU A 74 -9.80 1.91 11.82
CA GLU A 74 -10.06 1.02 12.94
C GLU A 74 -9.17 -0.22 12.87
N ARG A 75 -9.14 -1.01 13.95
CA ARG A 75 -8.34 -2.25 13.99
C ARG A 75 -8.74 -3.22 12.87
N ASP A 76 -10.02 -3.31 12.58
CA ASP A 76 -10.54 -4.27 11.60
C ASP A 76 -10.17 -3.88 10.17
N ASP A 77 -9.98 -2.59 9.89
CA ASP A 77 -9.48 -2.10 8.60
C ASP A 77 -8.06 -2.61 8.32
N PHE A 78 -7.21 -2.67 9.35
CA PHE A 78 -5.87 -3.25 9.20
C PHE A 78 -5.93 -4.75 8.89
N GLY A 79 -6.86 -5.48 9.53
CA GLY A 79 -7.10 -6.89 9.23
C GLY A 79 -7.56 -7.09 7.79
N ARG A 80 -8.48 -6.25 7.31
CA ARG A 80 -8.95 -6.26 5.92
C ARG A 80 -7.83 -5.98 4.93
N TRP A 81 -7.02 -4.96 5.20
CA TRP A 81 -5.86 -4.59 4.39
C TRP A 81 -4.85 -5.74 4.27
N VAL A 82 -4.54 -6.41 5.39
CA VAL A 82 -3.65 -7.59 5.40
C VAL A 82 -4.27 -8.74 4.62
N GLY A 83 -5.57 -8.98 4.74
CA GLY A 83 -6.28 -10.02 3.99
C GLY A 83 -6.16 -9.81 2.48
N LEU A 84 -6.47 -8.61 1.99
CA LEU A 84 -6.31 -8.25 0.58
C LEU A 84 -4.86 -8.40 0.10
N PHE A 85 -3.89 -8.07 0.96
CA PHE A 85 -2.47 -8.19 0.65
C PHE A 85 -2.06 -9.66 0.50
N THR A 86 -2.49 -10.53 1.41
CA THR A 86 -2.16 -11.97 1.35
C THR A 86 -2.89 -12.72 0.26
N ASP A 87 -4.03 -12.21 -0.19
CA ASP A 87 -4.79 -12.76 -1.31
C ASP A 87 -4.19 -12.35 -2.68
N THR A 88 -3.17 -11.48 -2.69
CA THR A 88 -2.46 -11.02 -3.89
C THR A 88 -1.20 -11.83 -4.11
#